data_AF-A0A7X1GJA6-F1
#
_entry.id   AF-A0A7X1GJA6-F1
#
_cell.length_a   1.000
_cell.length_b   1.000
_cell.length_c   1.000
_cell.angle_alpha   90.00
_cell.angle_beta   90.00
_cell.angle_gamma   90.00
#
_symmetry.space_group_name_H-M   'P 1'
#
loop_
_entity.id
_entity.type
_entity.pdbx_description
1 polymer ?
#
loop_
_entity_poly.entity_id
_entity_poly.type
_entity_poly.pdbx_seq_one_letter_code
_entity_poly.pdbx_strand_id
1 'polypeptide(L)'
;MLSVLAAIDSIPDATVVKIKERTGIDNKTVINLIAQAGEQAGVQVAKTGPVYTLEDWGPIFKREGAKMVLAGALAEPFTSPIFSER
;
A
#
# COMPACT_ATOMS: atom_id res chain seq x y z
N MET A 1 -6.01 0.25 1.61
CA MET A 1 -4.88 -0.70 1.76
C MET A 1 -3.67 -0.26 0.96
N LEU A 2 -3.76 -0.12 -0.37
CA LEU A 2 -2.62 0.23 -1.25
C LEU A 2 -1.90 1.55 -0.86
N SER A 3 -2.66 2.60 -0.56
CA SER A 3 -2.14 3.90 -0.17
C SER A 3 -1.33 3.88 1.13
N VAL A 4 -1.66 2.99 2.08
CA VAL A 4 -0.91 2.80 3.34
C VAL A 4 0.45 2.17 3.06
N LEU A 5 0.49 1.12 2.23
CA LEU A 5 1.74 0.45 1.85
C LEU A 5 2.65 1.38 1.05
N ALA A 6 2.07 2.14 0.11
CA ALA A 6 2.79 3.17 -0.65
C ALA A 6 3.36 4.26 0.27
N ALA A 7 2.61 4.68 1.29
CA ALA A 7 3.09 5.65 2.26
C ALA A 7 4.29 5.10 3.05
N ILE A 8 4.24 3.85 3.53
CA ILE A 8 5.36 3.20 4.23
C ILE A 8 6.60 3.15 3.34
N ASP A 9 6.47 2.77 2.06
CA ASP A 9 7.59 2.72 1.11
C ASP A 9 8.19 4.08 0.77
N SER A 10 7.38 5.15 0.85
CA SER A 10 7.78 6.50 0.46
C SER A 10 8.33 7.35 1.60
N ILE A 11 8.06 6.99 2.86
CA ILE A 11 8.42 7.79 4.03
C ILE A 11 9.63 7.15 4.74
N PRO A 12 10.76 7.86 4.88
CA PRO A 12 11.83 7.41 5.74
C PRO A 12 11.36 7.40 7.20
N ASP A 13 11.68 6.32 7.90
CA ASP A 13 11.26 6.06 9.29
C ASP A 13 9.74 6.22 9.46
N ALA A 14 8.96 5.50 8.65
CA ALA A 14 7.51 5.60 8.59
C ALA A 14 6.86 5.19 9.91
N THR A 15 6.38 6.16 10.68
CA THR A 15 5.57 5.90 11.88
C THR A 15 4.09 5.95 11.53
N VAL A 16 3.23 5.36 12.38
CA VAL A 16 1.77 5.41 12.19
C VAL A 16 1.26 6.85 12.03
N VAL A 17 1.84 7.79 12.78
CA VAL A 17 1.48 9.21 12.71
C VAL A 17 1.85 9.82 11.35
N LYS A 18 3.07 9.59 10.85
CA LYS A 18 3.49 10.06 9.52
C LYS A 18 2.65 9.45 8.40
N ILE A 19 2.32 8.17 8.51
CA ILE A 19 1.47 7.46 7.54
C ILE A 19 0.06 8.06 7.54
N LYS A 20 -0.51 8.33 8.72
CA LYS A 20 -1.78 9.03 8.86
C LYS A 20 -1.74 10.40 8.19
N GLU A 21 -0.73 11.21 8.49
CA GLU A 21 -0.59 12.56 7.91
C GLU A 21 -0.49 12.51 6.39
N ARG A 22 0.18 11.50 5.84
CA ARG A 22 0.35 11.35 4.40
C ARG A 22 -0.89 10.81 3.68
N THR A 23 -1.66 9.94 4.33
CA THR A 23 -2.78 9.22 3.70
C THR A 23 -4.16 9.74 4.09
N GLY A 24 -4.25 10.55 5.16
CA GLY A 24 -5.50 10.97 5.78
C GLY A 24 -6.25 9.88 6.57
N ILE A 25 -5.65 8.68 6.71
CA ILE A 25 -6.28 7.53 7.36
C ILE A 25 -5.96 7.52 8.86
N ASP A 26 -6.95 7.23 9.71
CA ASP A 26 -6.74 7.17 11.16
C ASP A 26 -5.80 6.02 11.58
N ASN A 27 -5.18 6.17 12.75
CA ASN A 27 -4.15 5.26 13.24
C ASN A 27 -4.63 3.80 13.36
N LYS A 28 -5.87 3.58 13.83
CA LYS A 28 -6.40 2.23 14.03
C LYS A 28 -6.61 1.56 12.68
N THR A 29 -7.15 2.29 11.72
CA THR A 29 -7.33 1.80 10.36
C THR A 29 -6.01 1.55 9.66
N VAL A 30 -4.98 2.40 9.84
CA VAL A 30 -3.63 2.14 9.31
C VAL A 30 -3.09 0.80 9.81
N ILE A 31 -3.14 0.55 11.12
CA ILE A 31 -2.64 -0.71 11.71
C ILE A 31 -3.41 -1.92 11.17
N ASN A 32 -4.74 -1.82 11.10
CA ASN A 32 -5.57 -2.90 10.57
C ASN A 32 -5.26 -3.19 9.10
N LEU A 33 -5.06 -2.15 8.29
CA LEU A 33 -4.74 -2.30 6.87
C LEU A 33 -3.36 -2.93 6.64
N ILE A 34 -2.38 -2.65 7.50
CA ILE A 34 -1.06 -3.30 7.45
C ILE A 34 -1.21 -4.79 7.76
N ALA A 35 -1.96 -5.15 8.81
CA ALA A 35 -2.19 -6.55 9.17
C ALA A 35 -2.93 -7.31 8.05
N GLN A 36 -3.99 -6.72 7.50
CA GLN A 36 -4.74 -7.29 6.38
C GLN A 36 -3.88 -7.47 5.14
N ALA A 37 -2.98 -6.53 4.83
CA ALA A 37 -2.07 -6.66 3.70
C ALA A 37 -1.16 -7.88 3.85
N GLY A 38 -0.68 -8.16 5.07
CA GLY A 38 0.08 -9.37 5.36
C GLY A 38 -0.76 -10.64 5.18
N GLU A 39 -1.91 -10.71 5.84
CA GLU A 39 -2.78 -11.90 5.81
C GLU A 39 -3.35 -12.21 4.42
N GLN A 40 -3.77 -11.19 3.67
CA GLN A 40 -4.53 -11.37 2.42
C GLN A 40 -3.65 -11.40 1.17
N ALA A 41 -2.50 -10.73 1.21
CA ALA A 41 -1.68 -10.51 0.02
C ALA A 41 -0.20 -10.89 0.21
N GLY A 42 0.18 -11.42 1.38
CA GLY A 42 1.54 -11.86 1.66
C GLY A 42 2.54 -10.71 1.80
N VAL A 43 2.08 -9.49 2.08
CA VAL A 43 2.95 -8.32 2.28
C VAL A 43 3.76 -8.48 3.56
N GLN A 44 5.07 -8.23 3.49
CA GLN A 44 5.94 -8.24 4.66
C GLN A 44 6.26 -6.81 5.08
N VAL A 45 5.77 -6.44 6.26
CA VAL A 45 6.08 -5.17 6.91
C VAL A 45 6.79 -5.45 8.22
N ALA A 46 8.07 -5.11 8.30
CA ALA A 46 8.81 -5.15 9.54
C ALA A 46 8.42 -3.96 10.43
N LYS A 47 8.42 -4.18 11.75
CA LYS A 47 8.21 -3.13 12.74
C LYS A 47 9.38 -3.10 13.71
N THR A 48 10.14 -2.00 13.67
CA THR A 48 11.28 -1.76 14.57
C THR A 48 10.95 -0.57 15.46
N GLY A 49 10.54 -0.85 16.71
CA GLY A 49 10.03 0.17 17.61
C GLY A 49 8.75 0.84 17.04
N PRO A 50 8.75 2.18 16.83
CA PRO A 50 7.62 2.89 16.24
C PRO A 50 7.64 2.94 14.70
N VAL A 51 8.70 2.42 14.07
CA VAL A 51 8.94 2.53 12.61
C VAL A 51 8.44 1.26 11.91
N TYR A 52 7.74 1.47 10.80
CA TYR A 52 7.30 0.44 9.86
C TYR A 52 8.19 0.50 8.61
N THR A 53 8.63 -0.66 8.16
CA THR A 53 9.46 -0.80 6.96
C THR A 53 8.82 -1.85 6.06
N LEU A 54 8.55 -1.47 4.82
CA LEU A 54 8.02 -2.40 3.84
C LEU A 54 9.17 -3.21 3.25
N GLU A 55 9.23 -4.50 3.57
CA GLU A 55 10.31 -5.40 3.13
C GLU A 55 9.94 -6.12 1.84
N ASP A 56 8.69 -6.58 1.73
CA ASP A 56 8.19 -7.29 0.56
C ASP A 56 6.72 -6.90 0.28
N TRP A 57 6.40 -6.68 -1.00
CA TRP A 57 5.06 -6.28 -1.44
C TRP A 57 4.09 -7.46 -1.60
N GLY A 58 4.55 -8.68 -1.40
CA GLY A 58 3.83 -9.90 -1.68
C GLY A 58 3.66 -10.15 -3.18
N PRO A 59 3.13 -11.32 -3.56
CA PRO A 59 2.93 -11.69 -4.96
C PRO A 59 1.81 -10.90 -5.66
N ILE A 60 0.93 -10.23 -4.90
CA ILE A 60 -0.28 -9.59 -5.43
C ILE A 60 -0.06 -8.11 -5.76
N PHE A 61 0.67 -7.36 -4.93
CA PHE A 61 0.80 -5.91 -5.12
C PHE A 61 2.02 -5.53 -5.93
N LYS A 62 1.81 -4.71 -6.97
CA LYS A 62 2.89 -4.06 -7.71
C LYS A 62 3.20 -2.69 -7.11
N ARG A 63 4.46 -2.50 -6.67
CA ARG A 63 4.98 -1.26 -6.05
C ARG A 63 4.64 0.02 -6.85
N GLU A 64 4.76 -0.04 -8.18
CA GLU A 64 4.48 1.10 -9.06
C GLU A 64 3.00 1.50 -9.02
N GLY A 65 2.09 0.53 -9.13
CA GLY A 65 0.65 0.78 -9.02
C GLY A 65 0.26 1.37 -7.66
N ALA A 66 0.92 0.94 -6.59
CA ALA A 66 0.70 1.49 -5.24
C ALA A 66 1.10 2.96 -5.13
N LYS A 67 2.25 3.34 -5.69
CA LYS A 67 2.69 4.75 -5.74
C LYS A 67 1.74 5.61 -6.58
N MET A 68 1.21 5.06 -7.67
CA MET A 68 0.22 5.76 -8.51
C MET A 68 -1.11 6.01 -7.78
N VAL A 69 -1.60 5.06 -6.97
CA VAL A 69 -2.78 5.30 -6.12
C VAL A 69 -2.52 6.42 -5.13
N LEU A 70 -1.35 6.42 -4.47
CA LEU A 70 -1.00 7.44 -3.49
C LEU A 70 -0.88 8.84 -4.13
N ALA A 71 -0.39 8.92 -5.37
CA ALA A 71 -0.30 10.17 -6.14
C ALA A 71 -1.65 10.62 -6.73
N GLY A 72 -2.73 9.85 -6.55
CA GLY A 72 -4.03 10.12 -7.17
C GLY A 72 -4.08 9.92 -8.69
N ALA A 73 -3.07 9.26 -9.26
CA ALA A 73 -2.90 9.12 -10.71
C ALA A 73 -3.58 7.87 -11.31
N LEU A 74 -4.16 7.00 -10.47
CA LEU A 74 -4.95 5.84 -10.92
C LEU A 74 -6.40 6.28 -11.20
N ALA A 75 -6.58 7.07 -12.25
CA ALA A 75 -7.90 7.50 -12.72
C ALA A 75 -8.49 6.61 -13.82
N GLU A 76 -7.74 5.64 -14.34
CA GLU A 76 -8.22 4.79 -15.43
C GLU A 76 -8.38 3.34 -14.96
N PRO A 77 -9.60 2.77 -15.00
CA PRO A 77 -9.77 1.35 -14.80
C PRO A 77 -8.99 0.64 -15.91
N PHE A 78 -8.09 -0.26 -15.51
CA PHE A 78 -7.55 -1.28 -16.40
C PHE A 78 -8.69 -2.22 -16.82
N THR A 79 -9.56 -1.75 -17.71
CA THR A 79 -10.39 -2.61 -18.54
C THR A 79 -9.46 -3.17 -19.60
N SER A 80 -8.95 -4.38 -19.36
CA SER A 80 -8.43 -5.20 -20.45
C SER A 80 -9.54 -5.34 -21.49
N PRO A 81 -9.31 -5.07 -22.79
CA PRO A 81 -10.25 -5.51 -23.81
C PRO A 81 -10.21 -7.04 -23.82
N ILE A 82 -11.25 -7.64 -23.25
CA ILE A 82 -11.50 -9.07 -23.31
C ILE A 82 -11.88 -9.39 -24.77
N PHE A 83 -11.05 -10.18 -25.43
CA PHE A 83 -11.32 -11.01 -26.61
C PHE A 83 -12.24 -10.44 -27.71
N SER A 84 -11.66 -10.06 -28.84
CA SER A 84 -12.35 -10.10 -30.14
C SER A 84 -11.40 -10.60 -31.22
N GLU A 85 -11.18 -11.91 -31.26
CA GLU A 85 -10.79 -12.64 -32.46
C GLU A 85 -11.39 -14.05 -32.38
N ARG A 86 -12.62 -14.19 -32.91
CA ARG A 86 -12.99 -15.13 -33.98
C ARG A 86 -14.51 -15.12 -34.22
#